data_AF-A0A527VZI8-F1
#
_entry.id   AF-A0A527VZI8-F1
#
_cell.length_a   1.000
_cell.length_b   1.000
_cell.length_c   1.000
_cell.angle_alpha   90.00
_cell.angle_beta   90.00
_cell.angle_gamma   90.00
#
_symmetry.space_group_name_H-M   'P 1'
#
loop_
_entity.id
_entity.type
_entity.pdbx_description
1 polymer ?
#
loop_
_entity_poly.entity_id
_entity_poly.type
_entity_poly.pdbx_seq_one_letter_code
_entity_poly.pdbx_strand_id
1 'polypeptide(L)'
;FASAGDALHGAVLLAALVAVALYRPRALPLVFAAGIATVLIYLGIIPPATIGADALDVGLDAQPLASSDALTFSIGIALGLIFFAASFWAAHRFAAAASRRAACWAAWGVIPPLVVLTALWLTFGDIDRDLGYALPALLLLLAFAAGGEWIARAEQPPLVGGPAVSFALGGAGVAGLLMLHMAFGSGWTTVLLGIGAILPALATRWRSYPVLGWISVGAAVAVLGRVAFDPTIVGAAFLSRTPVFNWLLPGYGVPALAFGFAAWQLARTTNGRPRLAMEAASALFALLTIAMLVRHAMH
;
A
#
# COMPACT_ATOMS: atom_id res chain seq x y z
N PHE A 1 -1.19 -21.21 21.72
CA PHE A 1 -2.37 -22.06 21.45
C PHE A 1 -1.92 -23.25 20.61
N ALA A 2 -1.95 -24.45 21.19
CA ALA A 2 -1.09 -25.57 20.82
C ALA A 2 -1.53 -26.27 19.50
N SER A 3 -0.63 -26.22 18.51
CA SER A 3 -0.55 -27.01 17.28
C SER A 3 -1.77 -27.03 16.33
N ALA A 4 -1.75 -26.15 15.31
CA ALA A 4 -2.52 -26.14 14.05
C ALA A 4 -4.07 -26.12 14.10
N GLY A 5 -4.71 -26.85 15.02
CA GLY A 5 -6.16 -26.90 15.17
C GLY A 5 -6.75 -25.56 15.63
N ASP A 6 -6.15 -24.91 16.63
CA ASP A 6 -6.65 -23.65 17.18
C ASP A 6 -6.62 -22.49 16.15
N ALA A 7 -5.64 -22.49 15.23
CA ALA A 7 -5.53 -21.48 14.18
C ALA A 7 -6.72 -21.54 13.20
N LEU A 8 -7.18 -22.75 12.84
CA LEU A 8 -8.34 -22.95 11.99
C LEU A 8 -9.63 -22.52 12.70
N HIS A 9 -9.78 -22.85 13.99
CA HIS A 9 -10.93 -22.37 14.78
C HIS A 9 -10.97 -20.84 14.88
N GLY A 10 -9.82 -20.21 15.09
CA GLY A 10 -9.68 -18.76 15.06
C GLY A 10 -10.08 -18.15 13.70
N ALA A 11 -9.59 -18.73 12.60
CA ALA A 11 -9.94 -18.28 11.26
C ALA A 11 -11.44 -18.43 10.96
N VAL A 12 -12.05 -19.55 11.35
CA VAL A 12 -13.49 -19.79 11.22
C VAL A 12 -14.29 -18.78 12.04
N LEU A 13 -13.85 -18.48 13.27
CA LEU A 13 -14.49 -17.46 14.11
C LEU A 13 -14.44 -16.08 13.45
N LEU A 14 -13.27 -15.67 12.93
CA LEU A 14 -13.11 -14.39 12.23
C LEU A 14 -14.00 -14.31 10.99
N ALA A 15 -14.05 -15.39 10.20
CA ALA A 15 -14.93 -15.49 9.04
C ALA A 15 -16.42 -15.40 9.44
N ALA A 16 -16.81 -16.06 10.52
CA ALA A 16 -18.17 -16.01 11.05
C ALA A 16 -18.54 -14.60 11.53
N LEU A 17 -17.64 -13.88 12.19
CA LEU A 17 -17.86 -12.48 12.62
C LEU A 17 -18.11 -11.56 11.41
N VAL A 18 -17.33 -11.70 10.34
CA VAL A 18 -17.53 -10.96 9.09
C VAL A 18 -18.87 -11.32 8.46
N ALA A 19 -19.22 -12.61 8.40
CA ALA A 19 -20.50 -13.06 7.86
C ALA A 19 -21.69 -12.51 8.66
N VAL A 20 -21.66 -12.56 9.99
CA VAL A 20 -22.73 -12.02 10.84
C VAL A 20 -22.90 -10.52 10.62
N ALA A 21 -21.80 -9.78 10.47
CA ALA A 21 -21.86 -8.35 10.18
C ALA A 21 -22.46 -8.04 8.79
N LEU A 22 -22.25 -8.90 7.79
CA LEU A 22 -22.89 -8.77 6.49
C LEU A 22 -24.41 -8.97 6.57
N TYR A 23 -24.86 -9.97 7.32
CA TYR A 23 -26.29 -10.29 7.45
C TYR A 23 -27.05 -9.29 8.34
N ARG A 24 -26.41 -8.77 9.39
CA ARG A 24 -27.04 -7.85 10.35
C ARG A 24 -26.44 -6.45 10.27
N PRO A 25 -27.18 -5.44 9.75
CA PRO A 25 -26.67 -4.07 9.61
C PRO A 25 -26.21 -3.40 10.92
N ARG A 26 -26.72 -3.86 12.07
CA ARG A 26 -26.34 -3.38 13.41
C ARG A 26 -25.04 -4.00 13.94
N ALA A 27 -24.56 -5.08 13.32
CA ALA A 27 -23.38 -5.83 13.75
C ALA A 27 -22.09 -5.34 13.08
N LEU A 28 -22.07 -4.11 12.55
CA LEU A 28 -20.86 -3.50 11.98
C LEU A 28 -19.63 -3.58 12.92
N PRO A 29 -19.74 -3.41 14.26
CA PRO A 29 -18.60 -3.54 15.16
C PRO A 29 -17.87 -4.90 15.07
N LEU A 30 -18.54 -5.98 14.63
CA LEU A 30 -17.91 -7.29 14.50
C LEU A 30 -16.85 -7.32 13.39
N VAL A 31 -16.99 -6.49 12.34
CA VAL A 31 -15.96 -6.36 11.29
C VAL A 31 -14.73 -5.67 11.84
N PHE A 32 -14.90 -4.68 12.70
CA PHE A 32 -13.79 -4.02 13.38
C PHE A 32 -13.07 -5.00 14.30
N ALA A 33 -13.81 -5.77 15.11
CA ALA A 33 -13.24 -6.78 15.98
C ALA A 33 -12.46 -7.84 15.19
N ALA A 34 -13.08 -8.40 14.14
CA ALA A 34 -12.43 -9.39 13.28
C ALA A 34 -11.21 -8.82 12.55
N GLY A 35 -11.32 -7.60 12.04
CA GLY A 35 -10.24 -6.92 11.33
C GLY A 35 -9.05 -6.62 12.24
N ILE A 36 -9.29 -6.03 13.42
CA ILE A 36 -8.25 -5.76 14.43
C ILE A 36 -7.58 -7.07 14.86
N ALA A 37 -8.35 -8.10 15.18
CA ALA A 37 -7.80 -9.40 15.57
C ALA A 37 -6.91 -9.98 14.47
N THR A 38 -7.37 -9.95 13.20
CA THR A 38 -6.56 -10.43 12.06
C THR A 38 -5.27 -9.64 11.93
N VAL A 39 -5.34 -8.31 12.00
CA VAL A 39 -4.17 -7.43 11.92
C VAL A 39 -3.16 -7.72 13.03
N LEU A 40 -3.62 -7.85 14.28
CA LEU A 40 -2.75 -8.13 15.42
C LEU A 40 -2.11 -9.53 15.32
N ILE A 41 -2.87 -10.55 14.90
CA ILE A 41 -2.35 -11.90 14.72
C ILE A 41 -1.22 -11.91 13.68
N TYR A 42 -1.41 -11.23 12.54
CA TYR A 42 -0.40 -11.19 11.48
C TYR A 42 0.75 -10.22 11.76
N LEU A 43 0.54 -9.12 12.47
CA LEU A 43 1.67 -8.31 12.92
C LEU A 43 2.55 -9.08 13.92
N GLY A 44 1.94 -9.90 14.79
CA GLY A 44 2.64 -10.71 15.78
C GLY A 44 3.49 -11.85 15.21
N ILE A 45 3.37 -12.18 13.92
CA ILE A 45 4.27 -13.16 13.28
C ILE A 45 5.57 -12.54 12.79
N ILE A 46 5.62 -11.21 12.62
CA ILE A 46 6.79 -10.52 12.08
C ILE A 46 7.95 -10.63 13.09
N PRO A 47 9.13 -11.13 12.69
CA PRO A 47 10.25 -11.28 13.61
C PRO A 47 10.68 -9.94 14.21
N PRO A 48 10.84 -9.79 15.54
CA PRO A 48 11.23 -8.54 16.17
C PRO A 48 12.56 -7.96 15.66
N ALA A 49 13.45 -8.79 15.12
CA ALA A 49 14.70 -8.34 14.51
C ALA A 49 14.50 -7.53 13.21
N THR A 50 13.35 -7.68 12.53
CA THR A 50 13.04 -6.96 11.28
C THR A 50 12.45 -5.57 11.53
N ILE A 51 11.81 -5.36 12.68
CA ILE A 51 11.24 -4.09 13.13
C ILE A 51 11.98 -3.76 14.43
N GLY A 52 13.07 -2.99 14.37
CA GLY A 52 13.96 -2.68 15.50
C GLY A 52 13.30 -2.82 16.88
N ALA A 53 13.84 -3.73 17.69
CA ALA A 53 13.21 -4.50 18.77
C ALA A 53 12.37 -3.76 19.84
N ASP A 54 12.35 -2.43 19.86
CA ASP A 54 11.77 -1.63 20.94
C ASP A 54 10.39 -1.04 20.61
N ALA A 55 9.91 -1.16 19.35
CA ALA A 55 8.68 -0.48 18.92
C ALA A 55 7.37 -1.25 19.19
N LEU A 56 7.44 -2.55 19.49
CA LEU A 56 6.28 -3.46 19.59
C LEU A 56 6.22 -4.28 20.88
N ASP A 57 7.06 -3.99 21.88
CA ASP A 57 6.97 -4.61 23.21
C ASP A 57 5.77 -4.05 24.00
N VAL A 58 4.56 -4.45 23.60
CA VAL A 58 3.29 -4.01 24.21
C VAL A 58 2.88 -4.95 25.37
N GLY A 59 3.81 -5.75 25.92
CA GLY A 59 3.53 -6.64 27.05
C GLY A 59 2.42 -7.67 26.79
N LEU A 60 2.13 -7.94 25.52
CA LEU A 60 1.28 -9.03 25.09
C LEU A 60 2.21 -10.20 24.79
N ASP A 61 2.17 -11.26 25.61
CA ASP A 61 2.84 -12.54 25.39
C ASP A 61 2.30 -13.23 24.11
N ALA A 62 2.48 -12.59 22.96
CA ALA A 62 2.22 -13.15 21.66
C ALA A 62 3.37 -14.10 21.36
N GLN A 63 3.22 -15.38 21.76
CA GLN A 63 4.09 -16.41 21.22
C GLN A 63 4.00 -16.31 19.68
N PRO A 64 5.13 -16.15 18.97
CA PRO A 64 5.12 -16.12 17.51
C PRO A 64 4.41 -17.38 17.03
N LEU A 65 3.59 -17.23 15.99
CA LEU A 65 2.83 -18.32 15.39
C LEU A 65 3.81 -19.30 14.71
N ALA A 66 4.57 -20.05 15.50
CA ALA A 66 5.44 -21.13 15.06
C ALA A 66 4.58 -22.36 14.75
N SER A 67 3.70 -22.23 13.77
CA SER A 67 2.93 -23.34 13.23
C SER A 67 2.93 -23.24 11.71
N SER A 68 3.81 -24.02 11.07
CA SER A 68 3.92 -24.29 9.63
C SER A 68 3.63 -23.10 8.69
N ASP A 69 4.67 -22.60 8.03
CA ASP A 69 4.63 -21.58 6.97
C ASP A 69 3.41 -21.76 6.04
N ALA A 70 3.21 -22.97 5.52
CA ALA A 70 2.12 -23.29 4.59
C ALA A 70 0.70 -23.11 5.16
N LEU A 71 0.47 -23.46 6.44
CA LEU A 71 -0.87 -23.33 7.04
C LEU A 71 -1.18 -21.86 7.34
N THR A 72 -0.21 -21.13 7.88
CA THR A 72 -0.33 -19.70 8.17
C THR A 72 -0.58 -18.91 6.89
N PHE A 73 0.19 -19.22 5.83
CA PHE A 73 -0.01 -18.65 4.51
C PHE A 73 -1.42 -18.93 3.94
N SER A 74 -1.87 -20.19 4.01
CA SER A 74 -3.19 -20.59 3.49
C SER A 74 -4.35 -19.92 4.24
N ILE A 75 -4.26 -19.82 5.57
CA ILE A 75 -5.24 -19.10 6.39
C ILE A 75 -5.23 -17.61 6.04
N GLY A 76 -4.06 -17.03 5.83
CA GLY A 76 -3.90 -15.62 5.47
C GLY A 76 -4.57 -15.29 4.16
N ILE A 77 -4.33 -16.10 3.14
CA ILE A 77 -5.01 -15.97 1.84
C ILE A 77 -6.52 -16.10 2.02
N ALA A 78 -7.00 -17.11 2.73
CA ALA A 78 -8.43 -17.33 2.92
C ALA A 78 -9.09 -16.13 3.61
N LEU A 79 -8.51 -15.64 4.71
CA LEU A 79 -8.99 -14.46 5.42
C LEU A 79 -8.94 -13.21 4.54
N GLY A 80 -7.83 -12.99 3.82
CA GLY A 80 -7.69 -11.87 2.89
C GLY A 80 -8.79 -11.86 1.83
N LEU A 81 -9.07 -13.02 1.22
CA LEU A 81 -10.15 -13.17 0.24
C LEU A 81 -11.53 -12.93 0.86
N ILE A 82 -11.78 -13.46 2.07
CA ILE A 82 -13.04 -13.26 2.78
C ILE A 82 -13.26 -11.77 3.09
N PHE A 83 -12.26 -11.10 3.68
CA PHE A 83 -12.33 -9.66 3.97
C PHE A 83 -12.55 -8.85 2.70
N PHE A 84 -11.80 -9.12 1.64
CA PHE A 84 -11.95 -8.43 0.36
C PHE A 84 -13.37 -8.61 -0.21
N ALA A 85 -13.81 -9.86 -0.42
CA ALA A 85 -15.08 -10.15 -1.08
C ALA A 85 -16.28 -9.64 -0.27
N ALA A 86 -16.33 -9.95 1.02
CA ALA A 86 -17.40 -9.52 1.93
C ALA A 86 -17.48 -8.00 1.97
N SER A 87 -16.34 -7.35 2.19
CA SER A 87 -16.32 -5.92 2.47
C SER A 87 -16.52 -5.08 1.22
N PHE A 88 -15.98 -5.46 0.07
CA PHE A 88 -16.23 -4.74 -1.18
C PHE A 88 -17.68 -4.91 -1.64
N TRP A 89 -18.27 -6.10 -1.45
CA TRP A 89 -19.71 -6.29 -1.71
C TRP A 89 -20.59 -5.43 -0.82
N ALA A 90 -20.30 -5.37 0.48
CA ALA A 90 -21.02 -4.50 1.41
C ALA A 90 -20.80 -3.01 1.11
N ALA A 91 -19.56 -2.62 0.78
CA ALA A 91 -19.24 -1.24 0.41
C ALA A 91 -20.01 -0.80 -0.83
N HIS A 92 -20.08 -1.63 -1.87
CA HIS A 92 -20.89 -1.37 -3.06
C HIS A 92 -22.37 -1.26 -2.72
N ARG A 93 -22.93 -2.20 -1.94
CA ARG A 93 -24.34 -2.19 -1.52
C ARG A 93 -24.72 -0.92 -0.75
N PHE A 94 -23.83 -0.40 0.09
CA PHE A 94 -24.09 0.77 0.92
C PHE A 94 -23.60 2.10 0.32
N ALA A 95 -23.00 2.09 -0.88
CA ALA A 95 -22.38 3.26 -1.50
C ALA A 95 -23.35 4.45 -1.63
N ALA A 96 -24.58 4.20 -2.11
CA ALA A 96 -25.61 5.22 -2.23
C ALA A 96 -26.28 5.61 -0.89
N ALA A 97 -26.58 4.62 -0.05
CA ALA A 97 -27.46 4.81 1.10
C ALA A 97 -26.74 5.24 2.39
N ALA A 98 -25.47 4.88 2.56
CA ALA A 98 -24.73 5.10 3.80
C ALA A 98 -23.22 5.19 3.56
N SER A 99 -22.76 6.34 3.05
CA SER A 99 -21.35 6.59 2.69
C SER A 99 -20.35 6.23 3.79
N ARG A 100 -20.62 6.60 5.05
CA ARG A 100 -19.76 6.24 6.20
C ARG A 100 -19.65 4.74 6.40
N ARG A 101 -20.76 4.01 6.29
CA ARG A 101 -20.76 2.55 6.45
C ARG A 101 -20.03 1.88 5.29
N ALA A 102 -20.25 2.35 4.07
CA ALA A 102 -19.51 1.89 2.89
C ALA A 102 -18.00 2.10 3.05
N ALA A 103 -17.60 3.24 3.61
CA ALA A 103 -16.20 3.55 3.89
C ALA A 103 -15.58 2.60 4.92
N CYS A 104 -16.27 2.31 6.02
CA CYS A 104 -15.79 1.35 7.02
C CYS A 104 -15.60 -0.05 6.42
N TRP A 105 -16.55 -0.51 5.61
CA TRP A 105 -16.40 -1.78 4.89
C TRP A 105 -15.21 -1.72 3.92
N ALA A 106 -15.12 -0.71 3.06
CA ALA A 106 -13.99 -0.58 2.13
C ALA A 106 -12.64 -0.57 2.86
N ALA A 107 -12.51 0.13 3.99
CA ALA A 107 -11.30 0.13 4.81
C ALA A 107 -10.93 -1.27 5.30
N TRP A 108 -11.87 -2.02 5.87
CA TRP A 108 -11.64 -3.40 6.34
C TRP A 108 -11.56 -4.44 5.21
N GLY A 109 -11.96 -4.09 3.99
CA GLY A 109 -11.67 -4.89 2.79
C GLY A 109 -10.24 -4.72 2.28
N VAL A 110 -9.55 -3.65 2.69
CA VAL A 110 -8.21 -3.28 2.24
C VAL A 110 -7.15 -3.60 3.29
N ILE A 111 -7.40 -3.24 4.55
CA ILE A 111 -6.41 -3.32 5.64
C ILE A 111 -5.94 -4.77 5.89
N PRO A 112 -6.83 -5.75 6.17
CA PRO A 112 -6.38 -7.11 6.48
C PRO A 112 -5.62 -7.78 5.32
N PRO A 113 -6.07 -7.75 4.05
CA PRO A 113 -5.29 -8.35 2.95
C PRO A 113 -3.89 -7.73 2.79
N LEU A 114 -3.75 -6.41 2.96
CA LEU A 114 -2.45 -5.74 2.89
C LEU A 114 -1.55 -6.13 4.05
N VAL A 115 -2.07 -6.12 5.28
CA VAL A 115 -1.30 -6.48 6.48
C VAL A 115 -0.88 -7.95 6.43
N VAL A 116 -1.79 -8.85 6.08
CA VAL A 116 -1.49 -10.28 5.92
C VAL A 116 -0.38 -10.47 4.90
N LEU A 117 -0.50 -9.87 3.71
CA LEU A 117 0.50 -10.02 2.67
C LEU A 117 1.86 -9.46 3.11
N THR A 118 1.87 -8.29 3.73
CA THR A 118 3.10 -7.64 4.20
C THR A 118 3.77 -8.47 5.30
N ALA A 119 2.99 -8.94 6.27
CA ALA A 119 3.50 -9.76 7.36
C ALA A 119 4.07 -11.09 6.87
N LEU A 120 3.38 -11.77 5.95
CA LEU A 120 3.87 -13.01 5.35
C LEU A 120 5.16 -12.79 4.58
N TRP A 121 5.25 -11.73 3.77
CA TRP A 121 6.48 -11.39 3.06
C TRP A 121 7.64 -11.08 4.00
N LEU A 122 7.44 -10.26 5.04
CA LEU A 122 8.49 -9.93 6.01
C LEU A 122 8.93 -11.12 6.87
N THR A 123 8.06 -12.11 7.04
CA THR A 123 8.33 -13.27 7.90
C THR A 123 8.96 -14.43 7.12
N PHE A 124 8.48 -14.68 5.89
CA PHE A 124 8.80 -15.88 5.12
C PHE A 124 9.37 -15.59 3.72
N GLY A 125 9.28 -14.35 3.23
CA GLY A 125 9.70 -13.96 1.90
C GLY A 125 11.16 -13.50 1.83
N ASP A 126 11.66 -13.36 0.60
CA ASP A 126 12.96 -12.74 0.33
C ASP A 126 12.81 -11.21 0.33
N ILE A 127 13.58 -10.53 1.18
CA ILE A 127 13.51 -9.07 1.34
C ILE A 127 14.17 -8.35 0.16
N ASP A 128 15.15 -8.96 -0.50
CA ASP A 128 15.89 -8.33 -1.59
C ASP A 128 15.09 -8.36 -2.89
N ARG A 129 14.52 -9.51 -3.24
CA ARG A 129 13.63 -9.66 -4.40
C ARG A 129 12.78 -10.92 -4.32
N ASP A 130 11.46 -10.73 -4.30
CA ASP A 130 10.50 -11.81 -4.23
C ASP A 130 9.33 -11.62 -5.23
N LEU A 131 9.46 -12.29 -6.37
CA LEU A 131 8.40 -12.30 -7.39
C LEU A 131 7.17 -13.10 -6.96
N GLY A 132 7.34 -14.04 -6.02
CA GLY A 132 6.27 -14.85 -5.47
C GLY A 132 5.28 -14.01 -4.67
N TYR A 133 5.77 -13.06 -3.87
CA TYR A 133 4.94 -12.11 -3.13
C TYR A 133 4.56 -10.86 -3.94
N ALA A 134 5.37 -10.47 -4.93
CA ALA A 134 5.03 -9.36 -5.83
C ALA A 134 3.77 -9.64 -6.67
N LEU A 135 3.54 -10.88 -7.10
CA LEU A 135 2.37 -11.25 -7.89
C LEU A 135 1.05 -11.06 -7.10
N PRO A 136 0.88 -11.60 -5.86
CA PRO A 136 -0.24 -11.27 -5.00
C PRO A 136 -0.40 -9.76 -4.74
N ALA A 137 0.68 -9.01 -4.55
CA ALA A 137 0.61 -7.56 -4.39
C ALA A 137 0.04 -6.86 -5.64
N LEU A 138 0.47 -7.30 -6.83
CA LEU A 138 -0.09 -6.84 -8.11
C LEU A 138 -1.59 -7.20 -8.22
N LEU A 139 -1.96 -8.42 -7.83
CA LEU A 139 -3.37 -8.84 -7.85
C LEU A 139 -4.22 -7.99 -6.90
N LEU A 140 -3.72 -7.66 -5.70
CA LEU A 140 -4.40 -6.75 -4.77
C LEU A 140 -4.51 -5.33 -5.35
N LEU A 141 -3.45 -4.81 -5.96
CA LEU A 141 -3.47 -3.51 -6.65
C LEU A 141 -4.62 -3.47 -7.68
N LEU A 142 -4.70 -4.48 -8.54
CA LEU A 142 -5.73 -4.56 -9.58
C LEU A 142 -7.12 -4.78 -9.00
N ALA A 143 -7.26 -5.65 -8.00
CA ALA A 143 -8.53 -5.96 -7.36
C ALA A 143 -9.10 -4.74 -6.61
N PHE A 144 -8.26 -4.00 -5.89
CA PHE A 144 -8.66 -2.78 -5.21
C PHE A 144 -8.99 -1.64 -6.18
N ALA A 145 -8.23 -1.49 -7.27
CA ALA A 145 -8.53 -0.52 -8.32
C ALA A 145 -9.87 -0.81 -9.01
N ALA A 146 -10.09 -2.06 -9.43
CA ALA A 146 -11.34 -2.52 -10.04
C ALA A 146 -12.52 -2.42 -9.07
N GLY A 147 -12.31 -2.82 -7.81
CA GLY A 147 -13.30 -2.71 -6.74
C GLY A 147 -13.67 -1.26 -6.41
N GLY A 148 -12.69 -0.35 -6.42
CA GLY A 148 -12.93 1.09 -6.26
C GLY A 148 -13.80 1.66 -7.37
N GLU A 149 -13.52 1.31 -8.63
CA GLU A 149 -14.35 1.71 -9.77
C GLU A 149 -15.75 1.08 -9.72
N TRP A 150 -15.86 -0.18 -9.28
CA TRP A 150 -17.14 -0.84 -9.08
C TRP A 150 -17.99 -0.13 -8.02
N ILE A 151 -17.41 0.18 -6.86
CA ILE A 151 -18.07 0.94 -5.78
C ILE A 151 -18.46 2.35 -6.27
N ALA A 152 -17.59 3.03 -7.02
CA ALA A 152 -17.83 4.38 -7.51
C ALA A 152 -19.08 4.46 -8.41
N ARG A 153 -19.38 3.41 -9.18
CA ARG A 153 -20.59 3.34 -10.02
C ARG A 153 -21.88 3.24 -9.22
N ALA A 154 -21.82 2.76 -7.97
CA ALA A 154 -22.97 2.64 -7.08
C ALA A 154 -23.21 3.89 -6.22
N GLU A 155 -22.35 4.91 -6.30
CA GLU A 155 -22.54 6.19 -5.61
C GLU A 155 -23.73 6.97 -6.17
N GLN A 156 -24.28 7.89 -5.37
CA GLN A 156 -25.31 8.84 -5.80
C GLN A 156 -24.89 10.27 -5.43
N PRO A 157 -24.55 11.13 -6.42
CA PRO A 157 -24.42 10.82 -7.85
C PRO A 157 -23.28 9.83 -8.15
N PRO A 158 -23.30 9.13 -9.29
CA PRO A 158 -22.28 8.12 -9.62
C PRO A 158 -20.92 8.75 -9.94
N LEU A 159 -19.85 8.01 -9.67
CA LEU A 159 -18.46 8.37 -9.99
C LEU A 159 -17.97 9.66 -9.31
N VAL A 160 -18.41 9.92 -8.08
CA VAL A 160 -17.95 11.07 -7.29
C VAL A 160 -16.58 10.79 -6.65
N GLY A 161 -16.29 9.53 -6.35
CA GLY A 161 -15.05 9.13 -5.69
C GLY A 161 -15.10 9.42 -4.19
N GLY A 162 -16.18 9.03 -3.53
CA GLY A 162 -16.40 9.21 -2.11
C GLY A 162 -15.41 8.44 -1.22
N PRO A 163 -15.62 8.45 0.11
CA PRO A 163 -14.66 7.89 1.05
C PRO A 163 -14.40 6.38 0.86
N ALA A 164 -15.41 5.60 0.46
CA ALA A 164 -15.25 4.18 0.19
C ALA A 164 -14.32 3.92 -1.01
N VAL A 165 -14.52 4.66 -2.10
CA VAL A 165 -13.64 4.64 -3.28
C VAL A 165 -12.23 5.09 -2.91
N SER A 166 -12.12 6.09 -2.04
CA SER A 166 -10.83 6.59 -1.54
C SER A 166 -10.05 5.53 -0.77
N PHE A 167 -10.70 4.75 0.10
CA PHE A 167 -10.04 3.63 0.78
C PHE A 167 -9.61 2.54 -0.20
N ALA A 168 -10.46 2.18 -1.17
CA ALA A 168 -10.11 1.17 -2.17
C ALA A 168 -8.91 1.62 -3.03
N LEU A 169 -8.95 2.82 -3.61
CA LEU A 169 -7.86 3.32 -4.46
C LEU A 169 -6.59 3.65 -3.66
N GLY A 170 -6.73 4.13 -2.43
CA GLY A 170 -5.59 4.30 -1.51
C GLY A 170 -4.93 2.96 -1.20
N GLY A 171 -5.74 1.93 -0.93
CA GLY A 171 -5.28 0.55 -0.79
C GLY A 171 -4.57 0.02 -2.02
N ALA A 172 -5.09 0.32 -3.21
CA ALA A 172 -4.44 0.01 -4.47
C ALA A 172 -3.05 0.68 -4.55
N GLY A 173 -2.94 1.96 -4.20
CA GLY A 173 -1.66 2.67 -4.12
C GLY A 173 -0.64 1.99 -3.19
N VAL A 174 -1.08 1.56 -2.00
CA VAL A 174 -0.22 0.82 -1.05
C VAL A 174 0.15 -0.56 -1.59
N ALA A 175 -0.77 -1.29 -2.21
CA ALA A 175 -0.48 -2.57 -2.86
C ALA A 175 0.56 -2.41 -3.99
N GLY A 176 0.46 -1.34 -4.79
CA GLY A 176 1.45 -1.02 -5.82
C GLY A 176 2.82 -0.68 -5.25
N LEU A 177 2.86 0.04 -4.11
CA LEU A 177 4.11 0.30 -3.38
C LEU A 177 4.76 -1.00 -2.93
N LEU A 178 3.99 -1.90 -2.30
CA LEU A 178 4.46 -3.22 -1.87
C LEU A 178 4.95 -4.06 -3.05
N MET A 179 4.16 -4.10 -4.13
CA MET A 179 4.52 -4.82 -5.35
C MET A 179 5.87 -4.37 -5.90
N LEU A 180 6.15 -3.05 -5.91
CA LEU A 180 7.43 -2.54 -6.38
C LEU A 180 8.58 -2.95 -5.46
N HIS A 181 8.38 -2.88 -4.14
CA HIS A 181 9.38 -3.30 -3.16
C HIS A 181 9.69 -4.80 -3.24
N MET A 182 8.68 -5.63 -3.47
CA MET A 182 8.85 -7.07 -3.60
C MET A 182 9.48 -7.45 -4.96
N ALA A 183 9.11 -6.77 -6.04
CA ALA A 183 9.53 -7.17 -7.39
C ALA A 183 10.94 -6.72 -7.79
N PHE A 184 11.42 -5.61 -7.22
CA PHE A 184 12.60 -4.90 -7.70
C PHE A 184 13.56 -4.54 -6.57
N GLY A 185 14.86 -4.57 -6.89
CA GLY A 185 15.91 -4.10 -5.99
C GLY A 185 15.86 -2.57 -5.77
N SER A 186 16.64 -2.10 -4.80
CA SER A 186 16.52 -0.76 -4.23
C SER A 186 16.53 0.40 -5.26
N GLY A 187 17.44 0.35 -6.24
CA GLY A 187 17.55 1.41 -7.24
C GLY A 187 16.35 1.48 -8.17
N TRP A 188 15.94 0.35 -8.74
CA TRP A 188 14.77 0.28 -9.62
C TRP A 188 13.49 0.65 -8.89
N THR A 189 13.31 0.22 -7.63
CA THR A 189 12.14 0.56 -6.83
C THR A 189 11.98 2.07 -6.67
N THR A 190 13.05 2.81 -6.40
CA THR A 190 13.01 4.27 -6.29
C THR A 190 12.59 4.94 -7.61
N VAL A 191 13.19 4.51 -8.73
CA VAL A 191 12.89 5.05 -10.06
C VAL A 191 11.44 4.74 -10.46
N LEU A 192 11.03 3.48 -10.34
CA LEU A 192 9.70 3.03 -10.73
C LEU A 192 8.61 3.63 -9.85
N LEU A 193 8.88 3.90 -8.58
CA LEU A 193 7.95 4.58 -7.69
C LEU A 193 7.79 6.05 -8.06
N GLY A 194 8.88 6.71 -8.46
CA GLY A 194 8.85 8.07 -9.03
C GLY A 194 7.97 8.12 -10.29
N ILE A 195 8.22 7.21 -11.24
CA ILE A 195 7.40 7.06 -12.45
C ILE A 195 5.95 6.69 -12.09
N GLY A 196 5.75 5.85 -11.08
CA GLY A 196 4.43 5.38 -10.62
C GLY A 196 3.50 6.51 -10.19
N ALA A 197 4.03 7.64 -9.72
CA ALA A 197 3.25 8.83 -9.41
C ALA A 197 2.52 9.43 -10.63
N ILE A 198 2.98 9.13 -11.85
CA ILE A 198 2.37 9.59 -13.10
C ILE A 198 1.02 8.90 -13.35
N LEU A 199 0.89 7.62 -13.00
CA LEU A 199 -0.31 6.82 -13.28
C LEU A 199 -1.59 7.41 -12.66
N PRO A 200 -1.66 7.65 -11.33
CA PRO A 200 -2.85 8.24 -10.73
C PRO A 200 -3.07 9.70 -11.20
N ALA A 201 -2.03 10.44 -11.56
CA ALA A 201 -2.17 11.75 -12.18
C ALA A 201 -2.79 11.68 -13.59
N LEU A 202 -2.44 10.70 -14.44
CA LEU A 202 -3.14 10.54 -15.73
C LEU A 202 -4.58 10.10 -15.53
N ALA A 203 -4.84 9.26 -14.52
CA ALA A 203 -6.18 8.76 -14.24
C ALA A 203 -7.20 9.91 -14.01
N THR A 204 -6.74 11.08 -13.55
CA THR A 204 -7.60 12.26 -13.37
C THR A 204 -8.18 12.82 -14.68
N ARG A 205 -7.66 12.43 -15.84
CA ARG A 205 -8.25 12.79 -17.14
C ARG A 205 -9.60 12.12 -17.38
N TRP A 206 -9.79 10.92 -16.83
CA TRP A 206 -11.00 10.13 -17.04
C TRP A 206 -11.89 10.11 -15.79
N ARG A 207 -11.33 10.33 -14.61
CA ARG A 207 -12.03 10.26 -13.33
C ARG A 207 -11.65 11.41 -12.42
N SER A 208 -12.62 12.21 -11.98
CA SER A 208 -12.38 13.34 -11.06
C SER A 208 -12.28 12.93 -9.58
N TYR A 209 -11.83 11.70 -9.29
CA TYR A 209 -11.75 11.20 -7.92
C TYR A 209 -10.69 11.97 -7.12
N PRO A 210 -11.05 12.60 -5.98
CA PRO A 210 -10.12 13.43 -5.21
C PRO A 210 -8.85 12.68 -4.75
N VAL A 211 -8.98 11.38 -4.46
CA VAL A 211 -7.90 10.55 -3.94
C VAL A 211 -6.75 10.34 -4.94
N LEU A 212 -7.00 10.40 -6.26
CA LEU A 212 -5.99 10.12 -7.28
C LEU A 212 -4.79 11.10 -7.19
N GLY A 213 -5.07 12.38 -7.00
CA GLY A 213 -4.00 13.35 -6.77
C GLY A 213 -3.16 13.00 -5.52
N TRP A 214 -3.81 12.59 -4.44
CA TRP A 214 -3.13 12.21 -3.20
C TRP A 214 -2.33 10.91 -3.29
N ILE A 215 -2.73 9.95 -4.13
CA ILE A 215 -1.93 8.74 -4.40
C ILE A 215 -0.62 9.13 -5.10
N SER A 216 -0.65 10.10 -6.03
CA SER A 216 0.55 10.65 -6.65
C SER A 216 1.51 11.24 -5.61
N VAL A 217 0.95 11.99 -4.65
CA VAL A 217 1.72 12.56 -3.52
C VAL A 217 2.25 11.46 -2.61
N GLY A 218 1.47 10.42 -2.34
CA GLY A 218 1.90 9.27 -1.56
C GLY A 218 3.11 8.57 -2.18
N ALA A 219 3.12 8.39 -3.51
CA ALA A 219 4.30 7.89 -4.22
C ALA A 219 5.51 8.82 -4.04
N ALA A 220 5.34 10.14 -4.13
CA ALA A 220 6.43 11.09 -3.90
C ALA A 220 6.99 11.05 -2.46
N VAL A 221 6.11 10.93 -1.46
CA VAL A 221 6.49 10.73 -0.05
C VAL A 221 7.27 9.43 0.12
N ALA A 222 6.84 8.35 -0.53
CA ALA A 222 7.53 7.07 -0.44
C ALA A 222 8.91 7.10 -1.12
N VAL A 223 9.08 7.78 -2.26
CA VAL A 223 10.41 8.05 -2.83
C VAL A 223 11.26 8.87 -1.86
N LEU A 224 10.70 9.93 -1.27
CA LEU A 224 11.43 10.78 -0.31
C LEU A 224 11.89 9.96 0.90
N GLY A 225 11.04 9.09 1.45
CA GLY A 225 11.41 8.20 2.55
C GLY A 225 12.55 7.24 2.19
N ARG A 226 12.51 6.65 0.99
CA ARG A 226 13.59 5.77 0.50
C ARG A 226 14.92 6.52 0.39
N VAL A 227 14.91 7.71 -0.19
CA VAL A 227 16.09 8.53 -0.40
C VAL A 227 16.65 9.10 0.91
N ALA A 228 15.78 9.36 1.90
CA ALA A 228 16.21 9.75 3.24
C ALA A 228 16.88 8.60 4.00
N PHE A 229 16.43 7.36 3.78
CA PHE A 229 17.01 6.17 4.40
C PHE A 229 18.33 5.76 3.76
N ASP A 230 18.39 5.66 2.42
CA ASP A 230 19.62 5.42 1.67
C ASP A 230 19.81 6.48 0.56
N PRO A 231 20.59 7.55 0.84
CA PRO A 231 20.89 8.59 -0.14
C PRO A 231 21.70 8.11 -1.35
N THR A 232 22.36 6.96 -1.27
CA THR A 232 23.12 6.41 -2.41
C THR A 232 22.24 5.63 -3.38
N ILE A 233 20.96 5.43 -3.05
CA ILE A 233 19.92 4.73 -3.82
C ILE A 233 20.15 3.22 -3.97
N VAL A 234 21.39 2.81 -4.24
CA VAL A 234 21.82 1.43 -4.48
C VAL A 234 22.83 0.92 -3.46
N GLY A 235 23.13 1.70 -2.41
CA GLY A 235 24.25 1.45 -1.49
C GLY A 235 25.59 1.96 -2.03
N ALA A 236 26.45 2.45 -1.12
CA ALA A 236 27.74 3.05 -1.47
C ALA A 236 28.68 2.11 -2.26
N ALA A 237 28.59 0.79 -2.01
CA ALA A 237 29.42 -0.22 -2.67
C ALA A 237 29.08 -0.42 -4.17
N PHE A 238 27.85 -0.10 -4.58
CA PHE A 238 27.38 -0.27 -5.96
C PHE A 238 27.32 1.05 -6.73
N LEU A 239 27.76 2.15 -6.11
CA LEU A 239 27.75 3.46 -6.73
C LEU A 239 28.95 3.62 -7.67
N SER A 240 28.67 3.92 -8.94
CA SER A 240 29.72 4.18 -9.94
C SER A 240 30.54 5.43 -9.60
N ARG A 241 31.85 5.39 -9.90
CA ARG A 241 32.76 6.54 -9.76
C ARG A 241 32.58 7.61 -10.83
N THR A 242 31.77 7.35 -11.86
CA THR A 242 31.46 8.35 -12.88
C THR A 242 30.63 9.48 -12.24
N PRO A 243 31.02 10.76 -12.39
CA PRO A 243 30.44 11.85 -11.61
C PRO A 243 28.98 12.14 -11.96
N VAL A 244 28.58 12.01 -13.23
CA VAL A 244 27.22 12.35 -13.70
C VAL A 244 26.39 11.13 -14.07
N PHE A 245 26.96 10.17 -14.79
CA PHE A 245 26.24 8.98 -15.27
C PHE A 245 26.31 7.83 -14.25
N ASN A 246 25.81 8.07 -13.04
CA ASN A 246 25.69 7.08 -11.97
C ASN A 246 24.23 6.94 -11.52
N TRP A 247 23.95 6.05 -10.55
CA TRP A 247 22.59 5.79 -10.02
C TRP A 247 21.92 6.99 -9.33
N LEU A 248 22.65 8.03 -8.95
CA LEU A 248 22.06 9.26 -8.39
C LEU A 248 21.25 10.01 -9.46
N LEU A 249 21.72 10.04 -10.71
CA LEU A 249 21.02 10.73 -11.78
C LEU A 249 19.62 10.13 -12.05
N PRO A 250 19.46 8.82 -12.33
CA PRO A 250 18.13 8.24 -12.46
C PRO A 250 17.38 8.19 -11.12
N GLY A 251 18.07 7.95 -10.00
CA GLY A 251 17.45 7.83 -8.68
C GLY A 251 16.81 9.11 -8.15
N TYR A 252 17.32 10.29 -8.52
CA TYR A 252 16.78 11.58 -8.13
C TYR A 252 16.14 12.34 -9.29
N GLY A 253 16.76 12.30 -10.47
CA GLY A 253 16.33 13.05 -11.65
C GLY A 253 15.05 12.50 -12.29
N VAL A 254 14.87 11.17 -12.34
CA VAL A 254 13.62 10.59 -12.86
C VAL A 254 12.44 10.95 -11.97
N PRO A 255 12.50 10.80 -10.62
CA PRO A 255 11.46 11.33 -9.75
C PRO A 255 11.19 12.82 -9.94
N ALA A 256 12.23 13.66 -10.10
CA ALA A 256 12.05 15.10 -10.33
C ALA A 256 11.17 15.40 -11.56
N LEU A 257 11.48 14.75 -12.68
CA LEU A 257 10.73 14.89 -13.93
C LEU A 257 9.33 14.29 -13.82
N ALA A 258 9.21 13.11 -13.23
CA ALA A 258 7.93 12.41 -13.06
C ALA A 258 6.96 13.21 -12.18
N PHE A 259 7.44 13.81 -11.10
CA PHE A 259 6.62 14.66 -10.23
C PHE A 259 6.23 15.97 -10.91
N GLY A 260 7.14 16.57 -11.70
CA GLY A 260 6.83 17.75 -12.50
C GLY A 260 5.75 17.45 -13.55
N PHE A 261 5.83 16.30 -14.21
CA PHE A 261 4.79 15.83 -15.13
C PHE A 261 3.45 15.60 -14.42
N ALA A 262 3.47 14.93 -13.25
CA ALA A 262 2.27 14.70 -12.45
C ALA A 262 1.62 16.02 -12.01
N ALA A 263 2.43 17.00 -11.56
CA ALA A 263 1.96 18.35 -11.24
C ALA A 263 1.30 19.04 -12.43
N TRP A 264 1.97 19.05 -13.59
CA TRP A 264 1.43 19.59 -14.84
C TRP A 264 0.09 18.96 -15.22
N GLN A 265 0.00 17.63 -15.08
CA GLN A 265 -1.22 16.90 -15.40
C GLN A 265 -2.36 17.26 -14.44
N LEU A 266 -2.07 17.29 -13.13
CA LEU A 266 -3.04 17.66 -12.10
C LEU A 266 -3.53 19.11 -12.28
N ALA A 267 -2.66 20.03 -12.71
CA ALA A 267 -3.02 21.41 -13.02
C ALA A 267 -4.06 21.51 -14.15
N ARG A 268 -4.05 20.58 -15.12
CA ARG A 268 -4.99 20.55 -16.24
C ARG A 268 -6.33 19.89 -15.92
N THR A 269 -6.43 19.14 -14.81
CA THR A 269 -7.65 18.38 -14.49
C THR A 269 -8.32 18.84 -13.20
N THR A 270 -7.62 18.75 -12.07
CA THR A 270 -8.22 18.98 -10.74
C THR A 270 -7.77 20.30 -10.14
N ASN A 271 -6.57 20.76 -10.50
CA ASN A 271 -5.92 21.99 -10.03
C ASN A 271 -5.99 22.17 -8.49
N GLY A 272 -6.00 21.07 -7.75
CA GLY A 272 -6.16 21.06 -6.30
C GLY A 272 -4.83 21.02 -5.53
N ARG A 273 -4.90 20.92 -4.20
CA ARG A 273 -3.73 20.85 -3.30
C ARG A 273 -2.67 19.80 -3.68
N PRO A 274 -3.03 18.59 -4.18
CA PRO A 274 -2.03 17.62 -4.63
C PRO A 274 -1.08 18.16 -5.71
N ARG A 275 -1.55 19.05 -6.59
CA ARG A 275 -0.69 19.71 -7.59
C ARG A 275 0.47 20.43 -6.93
N LEU A 276 0.19 21.28 -5.93
CA LEU A 276 1.20 22.08 -5.24
C LEU A 276 2.23 21.20 -4.53
N ALA A 277 1.77 20.09 -3.92
CA ALA A 277 2.67 19.12 -3.30
C ALA A 277 3.58 18.45 -4.35
N MET A 278 3.07 18.11 -5.52
CA MET A 278 3.87 17.55 -6.61
C MET A 278 4.85 18.57 -7.23
N GLU A 279 4.47 19.85 -7.34
CA GLU A 279 5.39 20.93 -7.76
C GLU A 279 6.54 21.08 -6.76
N ALA A 280 6.23 21.09 -5.46
CA ALA A 280 7.23 21.16 -4.40
C ALA A 280 8.15 19.92 -4.41
N ALA A 281 7.60 18.72 -4.57
CA ALA A 281 8.37 17.49 -4.67
C ALA A 281 9.28 17.50 -5.91
N SER A 282 8.80 17.95 -7.07
CA SER A 282 9.60 18.09 -8.28
C SER A 282 10.78 19.04 -8.08
N ALA A 283 10.53 20.23 -7.53
CA ALA A 283 11.58 21.21 -7.25
C ALA A 283 12.61 20.68 -6.23
N LEU A 284 12.15 20.03 -5.16
CA LEU A 284 13.01 19.40 -4.16
C LEU A 284 13.93 18.35 -4.80
N PHE A 285 13.37 17.41 -5.58
CA PHE A 285 14.15 16.36 -6.21
C PHE A 285 15.10 16.90 -7.29
N ALA A 286 14.74 17.96 -8.01
CA ALA A 286 15.64 18.64 -8.93
C ALA A 286 16.86 19.22 -8.21
N LEU A 287 16.64 19.89 -7.06
CA LEU A 287 17.72 20.43 -6.23
C LEU A 287 18.58 19.32 -5.64
N LEU A 288 17.96 18.25 -5.11
CA LEU A 288 18.69 17.09 -4.56
C LEU A 288 19.54 16.39 -5.64
N THR A 289 19.03 16.28 -6.87
CA THR A 289 19.79 15.71 -7.99
C THR A 289 21.08 16.49 -8.20
N ILE A 290 21.00 17.82 -8.32
CA ILE A 290 22.16 18.67 -8.53
C ILE A 290 23.12 18.57 -7.34
N ALA A 291 22.60 18.69 -6.11
CA ALA A 291 23.41 18.67 -4.90
C ALA A 291 24.17 17.34 -4.73
N MET A 292 23.52 16.21 -4.96
CA MET A 292 24.13 14.89 -4.82
C MET A 292 25.17 14.61 -5.90
N LEU A 293 24.91 15.00 -7.16
CA LEU A 293 25.89 14.85 -8.24
C LEU A 293 27.12 15.72 -8.04
N VAL A 294 26.95 16.99 -7.61
CA VAL A 294 28.08 17.89 -7.30
C VAL A 294 28.88 17.35 -6.14
N ARG A 295 28.23 16.91 -5.05
CA ARG A 295 28.90 16.31 -3.90
C ARG A 295 29.72 15.08 -4.29
N HIS A 296 29.14 14.21 -5.11
CA HIS A 296 29.82 13.01 -5.62
C HIS A 296 30.96 13.32 -6.59
N ALA A 297 30.92 14.45 -7.30
CA ALA A 297 32.01 14.88 -8.15
C ALA A 297 33.19 15.49 -7.37
N MET A 298 32.95 15.97 -6.15
CA MET A 298 33.95 16.63 -5.29
C MET A 298 34.68 15.69 -4.33
N HIS A 299 34.12 14.51 -4.05
CA HIS A 299 34.64 13.52 -3.09
C HIS A 299 34.87 12.17 -3.75
#